data_AF-K1UM46-F1
#
_entry.id   AF-K1UM46-F1
#
_cell.length_a   1.000
_cell.length_b   1.000
_cell.length_c   1.000
_cell.angle_alpha   90.00
_cell.angle_beta   90.00
_cell.angle_gamma   90.00
#
_symmetry.space_group_name_H-M   'P 1'
#
loop_
_entity.id
_entity.type
_entity.pdbx_description
1 polymer ?
#
loop_
_entity_poly.entity_id
_entity_poly.type
_entity_poly.pdbx_seq_one_letter_code
_entity_poly.pdbx_strand_id
1 'polypeptide(L)' 'NIDNTPGIAFKLFSKLAQKGINVDIILQSVGRDGTKDITFTVAKDNAVDAIAAVHETFDIDE' A
#
# COMPACT_ATOMS: atom_id res chain seq x y z
N ASN A 1 -7.71 1.39 -8.10
CA ASN A 1 -7.49 0.13 -8.85
C ASN A 1 -6.04 0.06 -9.28
N ILE A 2 -5.31 -0.89 -8.74
CA ILE A 2 -3.89 -1.11 -9.04
C ILE A 2 -3.80 -2.12 -10.19
N ASP A 3 -3.04 -1.79 -11.24
CA ASP A 3 -2.76 -2.68 -12.36
C ASP A 3 -2.02 -3.93 -11.89
N ASN A 4 -2.29 -5.08 -12.50
CA ASN A 4 -1.78 -6.39 -12.07
C ASN A 4 -0.31 -6.60 -12.50
N THR A 5 0.57 -5.68 -12.09
CA THR A 5 2.01 -5.72 -12.35
C THR A 5 2.73 -6.36 -11.15
N PRO A 6 3.51 -7.43 -11.37
CA PRO A 6 4.38 -7.98 -10.33
C PRO A 6 5.29 -6.89 -9.72
N GLY A 7 5.41 -6.87 -8.40
CA GLY A 7 6.31 -5.95 -7.68
C GLY A 7 5.66 -4.71 -7.05
N ILE A 8 4.37 -4.44 -7.32
CA ILE A 8 3.68 -3.29 -6.70
C ILE A 8 3.58 -3.42 -5.18
N ALA A 9 3.16 -4.58 -4.68
CA ALA A 9 3.12 -4.85 -3.23
C ALA A 9 4.50 -4.66 -2.58
N PHE A 10 5.56 -5.16 -3.25
CA PHE A 10 6.93 -5.00 -2.78
C PHE A 10 7.33 -3.53 -2.72
N LYS A 11 7.02 -2.72 -3.74
CA LYS A 11 7.34 -1.28 -3.77
C LYS A 11 6.68 -0.55 -2.60
N LEU A 12 5.39 -0.82 -2.36
CA LEU A 12 4.62 -0.21 -1.27
C LEU A 12 5.17 -0.59 0.11
N PHE A 13 5.28 -1.88 0.42
CA PHE A 13 5.71 -2.32 1.74
C PHE A 13 7.18 -1.98 2.03
N SER A 14 8.03 -1.98 1.00
CA SER A 14 9.42 -1.51 1.14
C SER A 14 9.48 -0.03 1.52
N LYS A 15 8.61 0.82 0.93
CA LYS A 15 8.55 2.24 1.27
C LYS A 15 8.06 2.46 2.71
N LEU A 16 7.02 1.74 3.12
CA LEU A 16 6.52 1.79 4.51
C LEU A 16 7.60 1.36 5.51
N ALA A 17 8.33 0.28 5.22
CA ALA A 17 9.44 -0.19 6.05
C ALA A 17 10.59 0.83 6.15
N GLN A 18 10.94 1.52 5.05
CA GLN A 18 11.94 2.60 5.07
C GLN A 18 11.54 3.78 5.96
N LYS A 19 10.22 4.03 6.12
CA LYS A 19 9.69 5.04 7.04
C LYS A 19 9.46 4.51 8.46
N GLY A 20 9.79 3.24 8.74
CA GLY A 20 9.59 2.63 10.05
C GLY A 20 8.13 2.33 10.40
N ILE A 21 7.24 2.29 9.40
CA ILE A 21 5.82 2.03 9.60
C ILE A 21 5.58 0.52 9.59
N ASN A 22 5.17 -0.03 10.73
CA ASN A 22 4.82 -1.44 10.82
C ASN A 22 3.40 -1.69 10.26
N VAL A 23 3.26 -2.81 9.56
CA VAL A 23 1.98 -3.29 9.03
C VAL A 23 1.58 -4.55 9.80
N ASP A 24 0.35 -4.60 10.29
CA ASP A 24 -0.12 -5.72 11.12
C ASP A 24 -0.79 -6.82 10.29
N ILE A 25 -1.75 -6.43 9.45
CA ILE A 25 -2.52 -7.34 8.60
C ILE A 25 -2.39 -6.88 7.17
N ILE A 26 -2.16 -7.83 6.26
CA ILE A 26 -2.22 -7.62 4.81
C ILE A 26 -3.28 -8.56 4.26
N LEU A 27 -4.30 -7.98 3.61
CA LEU A 27 -5.33 -8.68 2.88
C LEU A 27 -5.16 -8.38 1.39
N GLN A 28 -5.06 -9.41 0.57
CA GLN A 28 -5.06 -9.28 -0.88
C GLN A 28 -6.29 -9.98 -1.46
N SER A 29 -7.16 -9.23 -2.12
CA SER A 29 -8.31 -9.78 -2.83
C SER A 29 -8.07 -9.74 -4.33
N VAL A 30 -8.65 -10.70 -5.04
CA VAL A 30 -8.87 -10.57 -6.48
C VAL A 30 -10.02 -9.56 -6.68
N GLY A 31 -9.75 -8.48 -7.41
CA GLY A 31 -10.72 -7.46 -7.75
C GLY A 31 -11.56 -7.87 -8.97
N ARG A 32 -12.50 -7.00 -9.38
CA ARG A 32 -13.18 -7.15 -10.67
C ARG A 32 -12.22 -6.76 -11.81
N ASP A 33 -12.44 -7.32 -13.00
CA ASP A 33 -11.67 -7.02 -14.21
C ASP A 33 -10.18 -7.36 -14.17
N GLY A 34 -9.80 -8.37 -13.37
CA GLY A 34 -8.41 -8.86 -13.32
C GLY A 34 -7.45 -7.96 -12.53
N THR A 35 -7.98 -6.97 -11.80
CA THR A 35 -7.23 -6.14 -10.86
C THR A 35 -7.02 -6.87 -9.52
N LYS A 36 -6.10 -6.37 -8.70
CA LYS A 36 -5.90 -6.86 -7.33
C LYS A 36 -6.02 -5.71 -6.35
N ASP A 37 -6.76 -5.95 -5.28
CA ASP A 37 -6.89 -5.01 -4.18
C ASP A 37 -6.00 -5.47 -3.03
N ILE A 38 -5.23 -4.52 -2.48
CA ILE A 38 -4.40 -4.73 -1.29
C ILE A 38 -4.92 -3.80 -0.21
N THR A 39 -5.37 -4.40 0.89
CA THR A 39 -5.77 -3.69 2.10
C THR A 39 -4.79 -4.05 3.20
N PHE A 40 -4.36 -3.06 3.98
CA PHE A 40 -3.47 -3.31 5.10
C PHE A 40 -3.81 -2.41 6.29
N THR A 41 -3.43 -2.84 7.48
CA THR A 41 -3.61 -2.07 8.71
C THR A 41 -2.29 -1.61 9.28
N VAL A 42 -2.29 -0.41 9.85
CA VAL A 42 -1.15 0.19 10.55
C VAL A 42 -1.63 0.73 11.90
N ALA A 43 -0.68 1.00 12.80
CA ALA A 43 -0.97 1.74 14.02
C ALA A 43 -1.63 3.09 13.68
N LYS A 44 -2.62 3.51 14.48
CA LYS A 44 -3.38 4.75 14.26
C LYS A 44 -2.47 5.98 14.14
N ASP A 45 -1.41 6.01 14.95
CA ASP A 45 -0.45 7.12 14.97
C ASP A 45 0.36 7.20 13.66
N ASN A 46 0.50 6.09 12.93
CA ASN A 46 1.19 6.03 11.64
C ASN A 46 0.23 6.22 10.45
N ALA A 47 -1.07 6.42 10.67
CA ALA A 47 -2.05 6.44 9.58
C ALA A 47 -1.78 7.56 8.56
N VAL A 48 -1.46 8.77 9.05
CA VAL A 48 -1.17 9.93 8.19
C VAL A 48 0.09 9.70 7.37
N ASP A 49 1.16 9.22 8.00
CA ASP A 49 2.43 8.95 7.33
C ASP A 49 2.32 7.78 6.33
N ALA A 50 1.50 6.78 6.63
CA ALA A 50 1.22 5.66 5.73
C ALA A 50 0.49 6.13 4.47
N ILE A 51 -0.51 7.02 4.61
CA ILE A 51 -1.21 7.62 3.46
C ILE A 51 -0.22 8.42 2.59
N ALA A 52 0.58 9.28 3.22
CA ALA A 52 1.60 10.06 2.50
C ALA A 52 2.59 9.15 1.75
N ALA A 53 3.04 8.06 2.39
CA ALA A 53 3.94 7.08 1.76
C ALA A 53 3.30 6.36 0.56
N VAL A 54 1.99 6.07 0.63
CA VAL A 54 1.24 5.48 -0.49
C VAL A 54 1.16 6.47 -1.66
N HIS A 55 0.80 7.73 -1.40
CA HIS A 55 0.70 8.77 -2.43
C HIS A 55 2.06 8.99 -3.12
N GLU A 56 3.14 9.13 -2.35
CA GLU A 56 4.52 9.23 -2.89
C GLU A 56 4.93 8.02 -3.75
N THR A 57 4.42 6.82 -3.43
CA THR A 57 4.83 5.58 -4.12
C THR A 57 4.15 5.42 -5.48
N PHE A 58 2.91 5.91 -5.59
CA PHE A 58 2.06 5.71 -6.76
C PHE A 58 1.80 6.98 -7.57
N ASP A 59 2.42 8.10 -7.20
CA ASP A 59 2.32 9.39 -7.91
C ASP A 59 0.84 9.80 -8.07
N ILE A 60 0.09 9.62 -6.99
CA ILE A 60 -1.33 9.99 -6.94
C ILE A 60 -1.36 11.44 -6.46
N ASP A 61 -1.46 12.36 -7.41
CA ASP A 61 -1.84 13.75 -7.12
C ASP A 61 -3.28 13.76 -6.58
N GLU A 62 -3.49 14.52 -5.51
CA GLU A 62 -4.74 14.61 -4.73
C GLU A 62 -5.97 15.02 -5.57
#